data_AF-A0A2E5SG39-F1
#
_entry.id   AF-A0A2E5SG39-F1
#
_cell.length_a   1.000
_cell.length_b   1.000
_cell.length_c   1.000
_cell.angle_alpha   90.00
_cell.angle_beta   90.00
_cell.angle_gamma   90.00
#
_symmetry.space_group_name_H-M   'P 1'
#
loop_
_entity.id
_entity.type
_entity.pdbx_description
1 polymer ?
#
loop_
_entity_poly.entity_id
_entity_poly.type
_entity_poly.pdbx_seq_one_letter_code
_entity_poly.pdbx_strand_id
1 'polypeptide(L)'
;MNNTFTINKILFLILLSGYIYSQNCCEALEIAENECNGNTGCYIPQCTSDCNWEPMQCWGSTGYCWCVDEDGLEIENTSTPSWQGFPDCEEHTNECEPGYLNINNLCFHEGDFNVIQKMIDNSYASGIDLDCNGSPYCGSPNPYMDSSDSWMWIGVDGEYYEWNANENGVVEPLELGIQEWENGRLTSLMCGAYIYCQLSGPIPDEIVELTEIETLRLEYNYLSGFIPDGICDLGTNHLDYLAFDLSGNSLCPPYPECINTDEESYWFQDTLSCNEIGDLNSDFIINIQDLVIIIYFILNPNSYDYQDLIISDINSDGVLNVTDAVQLVNIILN
;
A
#
# COMPACT_ATOMS: atom_id res chain seq x y z
N MET A 1 -12.76 45.62 -1.90
CA MET A 1 -12.28 45.76 -0.51
C MET A 1 -11.60 44.45 -0.17
N ASN A 2 -10.34 44.31 -0.57
CA ASN A 2 -9.48 43.18 -0.23
C ASN A 2 -8.74 43.61 1.03
N ASN A 3 -9.03 43.02 2.18
CA ASN A 3 -8.27 43.24 3.39
C ASN A 3 -6.99 42.40 3.31
N THR A 4 -5.97 42.99 2.71
CA THR A 4 -4.57 42.63 2.88
C THR A 4 -4.18 42.81 4.36
N PHE A 5 -4.39 41.77 5.16
CA PHE A 5 -3.68 41.54 6.42
C PHE A 5 -2.64 40.44 6.19
N THR A 6 -1.76 40.68 5.22
CA THR A 6 -0.52 39.95 4.99
C THR A 6 0.62 40.82 5.56
N ILE A 7 0.60 40.99 6.88
CA ILE A 7 1.63 41.64 7.69
C ILE A 7 1.77 40.67 8.87
N ASN A 8 2.64 39.64 8.88
CA ASN A 8 4.09 39.75 8.84
C ASN A 8 4.73 38.34 8.72
N LYS A 9 4.35 37.54 7.71
CA LYS A 9 5.08 36.29 7.40
C LYS A 9 6.50 36.68 6.94
N ILE A 10 7.54 36.35 7.73
CA ILE A 10 8.95 36.22 7.33
C ILE A 10 9.80 37.52 7.20
N LEU A 11 9.23 38.74 7.26
CA LEU A 11 10.00 39.99 7.02
C LEU A 11 10.53 40.74 8.26
N PHE A 12 11.04 40.00 9.26
CA PHE A 12 12.18 40.49 10.05
C PHE A 12 13.35 39.52 9.93
N LEU A 13 13.63 39.08 8.70
CA LEU A 13 14.95 38.65 8.22
C LEU A 13 15.97 39.81 8.24
N ILE A 14 16.03 40.57 9.33
CA ILE A 14 16.81 41.78 9.48
C ILE A 14 17.58 41.63 10.80
N LEU A 15 18.90 41.43 10.83
CA LEU A 15 19.88 41.82 9.82
C LEU A 15 21.32 41.33 10.17
N LEU A 16 22.00 40.72 9.19
CA LEU A 16 23.45 40.87 8.93
C LEU A 16 24.50 40.13 9.79
N SER A 17 24.44 38.80 9.85
CA SER A 17 25.61 37.93 9.62
C SER A 17 25.10 36.49 9.52
N GLY A 18 25.37 35.78 8.42
CA GLY A 18 24.75 34.48 8.13
C GLY A 18 24.85 33.43 9.24
N TYR A 19 24.02 32.37 9.10
CA TYR A 19 23.64 31.30 10.05
C TYR A 19 22.43 31.70 10.93
N ILE A 20 21.34 30.94 11.13
CA ILE A 20 21.10 29.48 11.28
C ILE A 20 19.62 29.13 10.94
N TYR A 21 19.36 28.00 10.28
CA TYR A 21 18.12 27.21 10.40
C TYR A 21 18.05 26.74 11.87
N SER A 22 17.22 27.32 12.75
CA SER A 22 17.10 26.77 14.12
C SER A 22 16.62 25.32 14.01
N GLN A 23 17.38 24.37 14.53
CA GLN A 23 17.04 22.94 14.41
C GLN A 23 15.88 22.54 15.34
N ASN A 24 15.59 23.34 16.37
CA ASN A 24 14.54 23.06 17.35
C ASN A 24 14.03 24.35 18.03
N CYS A 25 12.93 24.25 18.76
CA CYS A 25 12.25 25.41 19.36
C CYS A 25 13.10 26.13 20.42
N CYS A 26 13.92 25.41 21.21
CA CYS A 26 14.76 26.01 22.25
C CYS A 26 15.80 26.99 21.70
N GLU A 27 16.40 26.68 20.55
CA GLU A 27 17.33 27.60 19.87
C GLU A 27 16.60 28.88 19.41
N ALA A 28 15.40 28.74 18.84
CA ALA A 28 14.57 29.87 18.44
C ALA A 28 14.14 30.73 19.64
N LEU A 29 13.84 30.09 20.79
CA LEU A 29 13.53 30.76 22.04
C LEU A 29 14.73 31.58 22.55
N GLU A 30 15.93 31.00 22.59
CA GLU A 30 17.13 31.70 23.05
C GLU A 30 17.45 32.92 22.17
N ILE A 31 17.32 32.79 20.85
CA ILE A 31 17.50 33.92 19.92
C ILE A 31 16.44 34.99 20.19
N ALA A 32 15.17 34.60 20.29
CA ALA A 32 14.08 35.52 20.54
C ALA A 32 14.26 36.27 21.87
N GLU A 33 14.63 35.61 22.96
CA GLU A 33 14.87 36.26 24.25
C GLU A 33 16.01 37.27 24.20
N ASN A 34 17.11 36.93 23.51
CA ASN A 34 18.28 37.80 23.36
C ASN A 34 17.98 39.03 22.47
N GLU A 35 17.25 38.84 21.38
CA GLU A 35 16.88 39.92 20.46
C GLU A 35 15.78 40.81 21.02
N CYS A 36 14.85 40.23 21.80
CA CYS A 36 13.72 40.96 22.34
C CYS A 36 14.08 41.88 23.49
N ASN A 37 15.17 41.64 24.23
CA ASN A 37 15.83 42.53 25.20
C ASN A 37 14.92 43.57 25.93
N GLY A 38 13.78 43.12 26.47
CA GLY A 38 12.83 43.96 27.21
C GLY A 38 11.91 44.87 26.38
N ASN A 39 11.93 44.77 25.04
CA ASN A 39 10.97 45.45 24.16
C ASN A 39 9.58 44.84 24.32
N THR A 40 8.62 45.71 24.66
CA THR A 40 7.21 45.33 24.76
C THR A 40 6.64 45.17 23.36
N GLY A 41 6.14 43.97 23.02
CA GLY A 41 5.51 43.72 21.73
C GLY A 41 6.09 42.58 20.91
N CYS A 42 7.23 42.02 21.30
CA CYS A 42 7.84 40.95 20.52
C CYS A 42 7.17 39.59 20.73
N TYR A 43 7.32 38.71 19.75
CA TYR A 43 6.91 37.32 19.84
C TYR A 43 8.04 36.49 20.46
N ILE A 44 7.69 35.66 21.44
CA ILE A 44 8.60 34.71 22.08
C ILE A 44 8.00 33.33 21.83
N PRO A 45 8.68 32.42 21.11
CA PRO A 45 8.22 31.05 20.88
C PRO A 45 7.84 30.34 22.17
N GLN A 46 6.83 29.48 22.13
CA GLN A 46 6.47 28.57 23.22
C GLN A 46 6.99 27.17 22.89
N CYS A 47 7.82 26.62 23.77
CA CYS A 47 8.49 25.34 23.57
C CYS A 47 8.19 24.38 24.71
N THR A 48 8.15 23.09 24.39
CA THR A 48 8.07 22.00 25.38
C THR A 48 9.40 21.84 26.12
N SER A 49 9.42 21.02 27.18
CA SER A 49 10.65 20.68 27.90
C SER A 49 11.68 19.92 27.06
N ASP A 50 11.24 19.25 25.99
CA ASP A 50 12.08 18.43 25.10
C ASP A 50 12.55 19.22 23.87
N CYS A 51 12.36 20.55 23.88
CA CYS A 51 12.71 21.47 22.80
C CYS A 51 11.90 21.33 21.50
N ASN A 52 10.73 20.69 21.57
CA ASN A 52 9.74 20.73 20.49
C ASN A 52 8.89 22.00 20.58
N TRP A 53 8.23 22.35 19.48
CA TRP A 53 7.25 23.43 19.46
C TRP A 53 6.00 23.02 20.24
N GLU A 54 5.48 23.90 21.09
CA GLU A 54 4.13 23.71 21.63
C GLU A 54 3.14 23.78 20.46
N PRO A 55 2.20 22.84 20.30
CA PRO A 55 1.29 22.80 19.14
C PRO A 55 0.51 24.10 18.94
N MET A 56 0.20 24.81 20.02
CA MET A 56 -0.37 26.15 20.00
C MET A 56 0.70 27.20 20.30
N GLN A 57 0.86 28.15 19.40
CA GLN A 57 1.65 29.36 19.60
C GLN A 57 0.75 30.57 19.83
N CYS A 58 1.19 31.50 20.67
CA CYS A 58 0.47 32.71 21.03
C CYS A 58 1.41 33.93 21.03
N TRP A 59 0.98 35.00 20.35
CA TRP A 59 1.64 36.29 20.42
C TRP A 59 0.88 37.23 21.36
N GLY A 60 1.30 37.26 22.63
CA GLY A 60 0.59 37.98 23.68
C GLY A 60 0.37 39.48 23.43
N SER A 61 1.21 40.13 22.63
CA SER A 61 1.06 41.56 22.33
C SER A 61 -0.02 41.90 21.30
N THR A 62 -0.27 40.98 20.37
CA THR A 62 -1.33 41.10 19.36
C THR A 62 -2.62 40.43 19.86
N GLY A 63 -2.47 39.49 20.79
CA GLY A 63 -3.54 38.67 21.34
C GLY A 63 -4.02 37.60 20.35
N TYR A 64 -3.20 37.22 19.37
CA TYR A 64 -3.49 36.12 18.44
C TYR A 64 -2.78 34.84 18.87
N CYS A 65 -3.43 33.70 18.65
CA CYS A 65 -2.86 32.37 18.76
C CYS A 65 -3.12 31.57 17.48
N TRP A 66 -2.25 30.65 17.13
CA TRP A 66 -2.35 29.77 15.96
C TRP A 66 -1.74 28.41 16.27
N CYS A 67 -2.01 27.41 15.43
CA CYS A 67 -1.35 26.11 15.53
C CYS A 67 -0.10 26.06 14.66
N VAL A 68 0.90 25.29 15.09
CA VAL A 68 2.12 25.05 14.32
C VAL A 68 2.36 23.57 14.11
N ASP A 69 3.04 23.23 13.02
CA ASP A 69 3.55 21.87 12.77
C ASP A 69 4.84 21.58 13.57
N GLU A 70 5.43 20.40 13.36
CA GLU A 70 6.66 19.96 14.04
C GLU A 70 7.88 20.87 13.77
N ASP A 71 7.87 21.59 12.65
CA ASP A 71 8.91 22.55 12.26
C ASP A 71 8.63 23.97 12.81
N GLY A 72 7.49 24.18 13.47
CA GLY A 72 7.08 25.48 14.02
C GLY A 72 6.44 26.41 12.99
N LEU A 73 6.05 25.90 11.82
CA LEU A 73 5.37 26.66 10.78
C LEU A 73 3.87 26.75 11.10
N GLU A 74 3.31 27.94 10.91
CA GLU A 74 1.88 28.18 11.11
C GLU A 74 1.02 27.34 10.15
N ILE A 75 0.13 26.53 10.73
CA ILE A 75 -0.90 25.78 9.99
C ILE A 75 -1.96 26.77 9.52
N GLU A 76 -2.26 26.76 8.21
CA GLU A 76 -3.15 27.74 7.61
C GLU A 76 -4.55 27.73 8.23
N ASN A 77 -5.15 28.93 8.36
CA ASN A 77 -6.49 29.15 8.91
C ASN A 77 -6.68 28.80 10.40
N THR A 78 -5.61 28.56 11.16
CA THR A 78 -5.70 28.33 12.61
C THR A 78 -5.56 29.60 13.45
N SER A 79 -5.15 30.72 12.84
CA SER A 79 -4.96 31.99 13.56
C SER A 79 -6.28 32.57 14.08
N THR A 80 -6.41 32.65 15.41
CA THR A 80 -7.58 33.20 16.10
C THR A 80 -7.19 34.22 17.17
N PRO A 81 -7.95 35.32 17.31
CA PRO A 81 -7.76 36.21 18.44
C PRO A 81 -8.20 35.54 19.75
N SER A 82 -7.31 35.51 20.74
CA SER A 82 -7.49 34.91 22.08
C SER A 82 -8.75 35.31 22.84
N TRP A 83 -9.35 36.47 22.52
CA TRP A 83 -10.62 36.92 23.12
C TRP A 83 -11.87 36.33 22.46
N GLN A 84 -11.72 35.60 21.33
CA GLN A 84 -12.78 34.84 20.68
C GLN A 84 -12.68 33.33 20.96
N GLY A 85 -11.56 32.88 21.54
CA GLY A 85 -11.24 31.49 21.81
C GLY A 85 -9.77 31.19 21.48
N PHE A 86 -9.33 29.97 21.79
CA PHE A 86 -8.04 29.43 21.36
C PHE A 86 -8.26 28.46 20.19
N PRO A 87 -7.29 28.32 19.27
CA PRO A 87 -7.40 27.37 18.18
C PRO A 87 -7.28 25.94 18.73
N ASP A 88 -7.99 25.01 18.10
CA ASP A 88 -7.88 23.59 18.44
C ASP A 88 -6.66 23.00 17.72
N CYS A 89 -5.58 22.83 18.47
CA CYS A 89 -4.32 22.29 17.97
C CYS A 89 -4.13 20.81 18.33
N GLU A 90 -5.17 20.14 18.85
CA GLU A 90 -5.18 18.70 19.05
C GLU A 90 -5.66 17.97 17.77
N GLU A 91 -6.36 18.66 16.85
CA GLU A 91 -6.92 18.07 15.62
C GLU A 91 -6.00 18.13 14.37
N HIS A 92 -4.89 18.88 14.38
CA HIS A 92 -4.09 19.13 13.16
C HIS A 92 -2.82 18.26 13.02
N THR A 93 -2.66 17.22 13.83
CA THR A 93 -1.52 16.29 13.74
C THR A 93 -1.87 14.97 13.04
N ASN A 94 -3.07 14.79 12.47
CA ASN A 94 -3.55 13.44 12.08
C ASN A 94 -4.41 13.37 10.80
N GLU A 95 -4.33 14.33 9.87
CA GLU A 95 -4.95 14.14 8.55
C GLU A 95 -3.91 13.66 7.54
N CYS A 96 -3.96 12.37 7.23
CA CYS A 96 -3.22 11.82 6.10
C CYS A 96 -3.62 12.54 4.81
N GLU A 97 -2.71 12.62 3.84
CA GLU A 97 -3.01 13.21 2.54
C GLU A 97 -4.20 12.47 1.86
N PRO A 98 -4.98 13.14 0.99
CA PRO A 98 -6.04 12.47 0.24
C PRO A 98 -5.52 11.25 -0.52
N GLY A 99 -6.17 10.10 -0.35
CA GLY A 99 -5.72 8.82 -0.90
C GLY A 99 -4.90 7.97 0.09
N TYR A 100 -4.75 8.42 1.33
CA TYR A 100 -4.15 7.67 2.42
C TYR A 100 -5.15 7.43 3.56
N LEU A 101 -5.07 6.24 4.15
CA LEU A 101 -5.82 5.80 5.32
C LEU A 101 -5.05 6.13 6.59
N ASN A 102 -5.71 6.80 7.54
CA ASN A 102 -5.18 6.92 8.91
C ASN A 102 -5.57 5.69 9.73
N ILE A 103 -4.57 4.94 10.19
CA ILE A 103 -4.75 3.81 11.09
C ILE A 103 -3.75 3.97 12.24
N ASN A 104 -4.26 4.14 13.46
CA ASN A 104 -3.44 4.35 14.67
C ASN A 104 -2.42 5.51 14.54
N ASN A 105 -2.82 6.61 13.90
CA ASN A 105 -1.97 7.79 13.62
C ASN A 105 -0.82 7.52 12.63
N LEU A 106 -0.90 6.44 11.86
CA LEU A 106 -0.01 6.15 10.74
C LEU A 106 -0.79 6.24 9.44
N CYS A 107 -0.13 6.68 8.36
CA CYS A 107 -0.75 6.88 7.07
C CYS A 107 -0.34 5.77 6.09
N PHE A 108 -1.32 5.16 5.42
CA PHE A 108 -1.11 4.07 4.45
C PHE A 108 -1.85 4.38 3.16
N HIS A 109 -1.19 4.30 2.02
CA HIS A 109 -1.80 4.61 0.74
C HIS A 109 -2.91 3.59 0.41
N GLU A 110 -4.09 4.11 0.05
CA GLU A 110 -5.29 3.30 -0.18
C GLU A 110 -5.07 2.25 -1.27
N GLY A 111 -4.34 2.59 -2.35
CA GLY A 111 -4.04 1.65 -3.43
C GLY A 111 -3.27 0.43 -2.94
N ASP A 112 -2.19 0.66 -2.20
CA ASP A 112 -1.31 -0.40 -1.70
C ASP A 112 -2.05 -1.27 -0.67
N PHE A 113 -2.83 -0.63 0.21
CA PHE A 113 -3.66 -1.30 1.19
C PHE A 113 -4.74 -2.19 0.53
N ASN A 114 -5.38 -1.68 -0.54
CA ASN A 114 -6.40 -2.42 -1.28
C ASN A 114 -5.82 -3.64 -2.00
N VAL A 115 -4.59 -3.58 -2.49
CA VAL A 115 -3.90 -4.73 -3.10
C VAL A 115 -3.70 -5.86 -2.09
N ILE A 116 -3.26 -5.53 -0.87
CA ILE A 116 -3.13 -6.50 0.23
C ILE A 116 -4.50 -7.08 0.60
N GLN A 117 -5.51 -6.22 0.77
CA GLN A 117 -6.88 -6.65 1.06
C GLN A 117 -7.40 -7.60 -0.03
N LYS A 118 -7.11 -7.32 -1.31
CA LYS A 118 -7.55 -8.16 -2.42
C LYS A 118 -6.88 -9.53 -2.41
N MET A 119 -5.60 -9.64 -2.05
CA MET A 119 -4.93 -10.92 -1.86
C MET A 119 -5.57 -11.75 -0.73
N ILE A 120 -5.96 -11.09 0.37
CA ILE A 120 -6.69 -11.71 1.49
C ILE A 120 -8.06 -12.20 1.03
N ASP A 121 -8.83 -11.35 0.34
CA ASP A 121 -10.15 -11.68 -0.17
C ASP A 121 -10.10 -12.85 -1.16
N ASN A 122 -9.12 -12.85 -2.07
CA ASN A 122 -8.87 -13.93 -3.01
C ASN A 122 -8.56 -15.25 -2.29
N SER A 123 -7.81 -15.17 -1.17
CA SER A 123 -7.50 -16.35 -0.36
C SER A 123 -8.74 -16.92 0.32
N TYR A 124 -9.60 -16.08 0.88
CA TYR A 124 -10.89 -16.53 1.44
C TYR A 124 -11.84 -17.07 0.36
N ALA A 125 -11.83 -16.49 -0.83
CA ALA A 125 -12.71 -16.85 -1.94
C ALA A 125 -12.25 -18.11 -2.70
N SER A 126 -10.97 -18.48 -2.62
CA SER A 126 -10.38 -19.61 -3.37
C SER A 126 -11.05 -20.94 -3.04
N GLY A 127 -11.57 -21.07 -1.81
CA GLY A 127 -12.17 -22.31 -1.31
C GLY A 127 -11.16 -23.47 -1.17
N ILE A 128 -9.86 -23.17 -1.15
CA ILE A 128 -8.83 -24.19 -1.01
C ILE A 128 -8.99 -24.95 0.32
N ASP A 129 -8.93 -26.28 0.27
CA ASP A 129 -8.93 -27.14 1.46
C ASP A 129 -7.50 -27.61 1.74
N LEU A 130 -6.91 -27.04 2.80
CA LEU A 130 -5.56 -27.39 3.24
C LEU A 130 -5.51 -28.61 4.17
N ASP A 131 -6.63 -29.32 4.37
CA ASP A 131 -6.77 -30.44 5.31
C ASP A 131 -6.20 -30.11 6.71
N CYS A 132 -6.72 -29.02 7.28
CA CYS A 132 -6.15 -28.46 8.51
C CYS A 132 -6.31 -29.35 9.74
N ASN A 133 -7.06 -30.46 9.68
CA ASN A 133 -7.23 -31.40 10.79
C ASN A 133 -7.60 -30.72 12.13
N GLY A 134 -8.29 -29.58 12.06
CA GLY A 134 -8.69 -28.77 13.22
C GLY A 134 -7.60 -27.87 13.82
N SER A 135 -6.46 -27.71 13.17
CA SER A 135 -5.40 -26.77 13.57
C SER A 135 -5.89 -25.32 13.41
N PRO A 136 -5.80 -24.46 14.44
CA PRO A 136 -6.13 -23.04 14.33
C PRO A 136 -5.07 -22.24 13.57
N TYR A 137 -3.89 -22.83 13.31
CA TYR A 137 -2.77 -22.20 12.58
C TYR A 137 -2.69 -22.69 11.13
N CYS A 138 -3.83 -23.10 10.58
CA CYS A 138 -3.92 -23.61 9.23
C CYS A 138 -5.21 -23.10 8.62
N GLY A 139 -5.08 -22.47 7.47
CA GLY A 139 -6.16 -21.89 6.68
C GLY A 139 -5.56 -21.03 5.58
N SER A 140 -6.43 -20.44 4.76
CA SER A 140 -6.02 -19.48 3.74
C SER A 140 -6.90 -18.22 3.83
N PRO A 141 -6.32 -17.04 4.09
CA PRO A 141 -4.94 -16.84 4.58
C PRO A 141 -4.72 -17.54 5.94
N ASN A 142 -3.46 -17.64 6.39
CA ASN A 142 -3.13 -18.30 7.65
C ASN A 142 -3.82 -17.59 8.84
N PRO A 143 -4.75 -18.25 9.57
CA PRO A 143 -5.49 -17.61 10.65
C PRO A 143 -4.63 -17.23 11.86
N TYR A 144 -3.39 -17.75 11.95
CA TYR A 144 -2.45 -17.34 12.99
C TYR A 144 -2.13 -15.84 12.94
N MET A 145 -2.26 -15.20 11.77
CA MET A 145 -1.96 -13.78 11.60
C MET A 145 -2.90 -12.86 12.37
N ASP A 146 -4.14 -13.29 12.62
CA ASP A 146 -5.12 -12.61 13.46
C ASP A 146 -4.97 -12.94 14.96
N SER A 147 -4.00 -13.79 15.35
CA SER A 147 -3.78 -14.12 16.76
C SER A 147 -3.01 -13.02 17.49
N SER A 148 -3.35 -12.74 18.75
CA SER A 148 -2.55 -11.83 19.59
C SER A 148 -1.13 -12.36 19.87
N ASP A 149 -0.89 -13.65 19.61
CA ASP A 149 0.42 -14.29 19.72
C ASP A 149 1.20 -14.25 18.39
N SER A 150 0.67 -13.63 17.34
CA SER A 150 1.35 -13.42 16.06
C SER A 150 2.62 -12.60 16.28
N TRP A 151 3.72 -13.01 15.65
CA TRP A 151 5.02 -12.34 15.78
C TRP A 151 5.31 -11.37 14.62
N MET A 152 4.33 -11.14 13.75
CA MET A 152 4.48 -10.27 12.58
C MET A 152 4.66 -8.82 13.04
N TRP A 153 5.53 -8.09 12.33
CA TRP A 153 5.75 -6.67 12.56
C TRP A 153 5.45 -5.88 11.30
N ILE A 154 5.17 -4.61 11.50
CA ILE A 154 5.20 -3.61 10.43
C ILE A 154 6.34 -2.63 10.70
N GLY A 155 7.15 -2.36 9.70
CA GLY A 155 8.07 -1.22 9.69
C GLY A 155 7.42 -0.03 9.01
N VAL A 156 7.46 1.14 9.63
CA VAL A 156 6.98 2.40 9.05
C VAL A 156 8.04 3.46 9.28
N ASP A 157 8.59 4.02 8.20
CA ASP A 157 9.62 5.06 8.22
C ASP A 157 10.84 4.73 9.09
N GLY A 158 11.22 3.44 9.11
CA GLY A 158 12.35 2.90 9.87
C GLY A 158 12.06 2.58 11.34
N GLU A 159 10.82 2.78 11.80
CA GLU A 159 10.36 2.34 13.11
C GLU A 159 9.54 1.04 13.03
N TYR A 160 9.74 0.14 13.98
CA TYR A 160 9.08 -1.17 14.00
C TYR A 160 7.95 -1.21 15.03
N TYR A 161 6.79 -1.66 14.59
CA TYR A 161 5.58 -1.79 15.41
C TYR A 161 5.18 -3.27 15.48
N GLU A 162 5.02 -3.76 16.71
CA GLU A 162 4.33 -5.03 16.96
C GLU A 162 2.83 -4.75 16.78
N TRP A 163 2.30 -5.20 15.64
CA TRP A 163 0.90 -4.95 15.32
C TRP A 163 0.02 -5.91 16.09
N ASN A 164 -0.72 -5.40 17.08
CA ASN A 164 -1.60 -6.22 17.88
C ASN A 164 -2.84 -6.59 17.05
N ALA A 165 -2.89 -7.84 16.59
CA ALA A 165 -4.08 -8.41 15.97
C ALA A 165 -5.27 -8.37 16.93
N ASN A 166 -6.47 -8.27 16.37
CA ASN A 166 -7.69 -8.03 17.15
C ASN A 166 -8.47 -9.31 17.51
N GLU A 167 -8.01 -10.48 17.05
CA GLU A 167 -8.60 -11.81 17.27
C GLU A 167 -10.08 -11.89 16.84
N ASN A 168 -10.46 -11.17 15.79
CA ASN A 168 -11.84 -11.14 15.32
C ASN A 168 -12.20 -12.32 14.40
N GLY A 169 -11.22 -13.16 14.06
CA GLY A 169 -11.32 -14.32 13.19
C GLY A 169 -11.05 -14.02 11.71
N VAL A 170 -10.63 -12.79 11.37
CA VAL A 170 -10.38 -12.33 10.00
C VAL A 170 -8.99 -11.69 9.95
N VAL A 171 -8.17 -12.15 9.02
CA VAL A 171 -6.86 -11.53 8.77
C VAL A 171 -7.09 -10.21 8.05
N GLU A 172 -6.61 -9.12 8.64
CA GLU A 172 -6.66 -7.77 8.08
C GLU A 172 -5.35 -7.40 7.36
N PRO A 173 -5.33 -6.36 6.50
CA PRO A 173 -4.16 -6.06 5.68
C PRO A 173 -2.87 -5.86 6.47
N LEU A 174 -2.89 -5.15 7.60
CA LEU A 174 -1.68 -4.91 8.41
C LEU A 174 -1.26 -6.10 9.28
N GLU A 175 -2.05 -7.18 9.31
CA GLU A 175 -1.73 -8.43 9.99
C GLU A 175 -1.04 -9.43 9.05
N LEU A 176 -1.12 -9.20 7.73
CA LEU A 176 -0.63 -10.13 6.72
C LEU A 176 0.89 -10.03 6.55
N GLY A 177 1.59 -11.06 7.00
CA GLY A 177 3.02 -11.22 6.78
C GLY A 177 3.86 -10.09 7.36
N ILE A 178 5.07 -9.90 6.84
CA ILE A 178 5.95 -8.80 7.25
C ILE A 178 5.89 -7.70 6.21
N GLN A 179 5.74 -6.47 6.69
CA GLN A 179 5.58 -5.29 5.84
C GLN A 179 6.57 -4.20 6.22
N GLU A 180 7.10 -3.51 5.23
CA GLU A 180 7.82 -2.24 5.41
C GLU A 180 7.14 -1.17 4.57
N TRP A 181 6.96 0.00 5.16
CA TRP A 181 6.29 1.15 4.59
C TRP A 181 7.19 2.39 4.71
N GLU A 182 7.26 3.18 3.65
CA GLU A 182 7.95 4.47 3.64
C GLU A 182 7.02 5.56 3.10
N ASN A 183 6.85 6.64 3.84
CA ASN A 183 5.92 7.74 3.51
C ASN A 183 4.51 7.22 3.14
N GLY A 184 4.07 6.19 3.87
CA GLY A 184 2.80 5.50 3.67
C GLY A 184 2.68 4.65 2.40
N ARG A 185 3.76 4.41 1.66
CA ARG A 185 3.78 3.47 0.51
C ARG A 185 4.45 2.16 0.91
N LEU A 186 3.94 1.03 0.40
CA LEU A 186 4.48 -0.29 0.70
C LEU A 186 5.76 -0.52 -0.10
N THR A 187 6.89 -0.69 0.59
CA THR A 187 8.21 -0.93 -0.02
C THR A 187 8.64 -2.39 0.07
N SER A 188 8.15 -3.12 1.07
CA SER A 188 8.40 -4.56 1.20
C SER A 188 7.17 -5.31 1.67
N LEU A 189 6.82 -6.39 0.98
CA LEU A 189 5.88 -7.41 1.44
C LEU A 189 6.55 -8.78 1.40
N MET A 190 6.75 -9.36 2.57
CA MET A 190 7.26 -10.71 2.74
C MET A 190 6.16 -11.62 3.28
N CYS A 191 5.67 -12.47 2.40
CA CYS A 191 4.70 -13.51 2.68
C CYS A 191 5.17 -14.92 2.30
N GLY A 192 6.50 -15.09 2.21
CA GLY A 192 7.13 -16.31 1.72
C GLY A 192 7.25 -17.47 2.72
N ALA A 193 8.12 -18.44 2.39
CA ALA A 193 8.29 -19.72 3.07
C ALA A 193 8.58 -19.65 4.58
N TYR A 194 9.17 -18.56 5.06
CA TYR A 194 9.50 -18.37 6.48
C TYR A 194 8.38 -17.70 7.27
N ILE A 195 7.43 -17.07 6.57
CA ILE A 195 6.34 -16.28 7.16
C ILE A 195 5.05 -17.10 7.20
N TYR A 196 4.88 -18.03 6.27
CA TYR A 196 3.72 -18.94 6.19
C TYR A 196 2.40 -18.19 6.09
N CYS A 197 2.27 -17.25 5.14
CA CYS A 197 1.00 -16.55 4.91
C CYS A 197 -0.12 -17.46 4.41
N GLN A 198 0.23 -18.59 3.78
CA GLN A 198 -0.73 -19.55 3.22
C GLN A 198 -1.75 -18.86 2.29
N LEU A 199 -1.30 -17.84 1.55
CA LEU A 199 -2.14 -17.15 0.57
C LEU A 199 -2.59 -18.12 -0.52
N SER A 200 -3.78 -17.92 -1.06
CA SER A 200 -4.30 -18.72 -2.16
C SER A 200 -5.17 -17.89 -3.11
N GLY A 201 -5.58 -18.51 -4.23
CA GLY A 201 -6.30 -17.80 -5.28
C GLY A 201 -5.37 -16.93 -6.14
N PRO A 202 -5.94 -16.10 -7.02
CA PRO A 202 -5.16 -15.33 -7.98
C PRO A 202 -4.38 -14.18 -7.35
N ILE A 203 -3.26 -13.84 -7.98
CA ILE A 203 -2.60 -12.53 -7.79
C ILE A 203 -3.53 -11.48 -8.43
N PRO A 204 -3.88 -10.39 -7.71
CA PRO A 204 -4.79 -9.38 -8.24
C PRO A 204 -4.15 -8.54 -9.34
N ASP A 205 -4.95 -8.10 -10.32
CA ASP A 205 -4.48 -7.23 -11.41
C ASP A 205 -4.07 -5.84 -10.91
N GLU A 206 -4.67 -5.43 -9.79
CA GLU A 206 -4.34 -4.19 -9.08
C GLU A 206 -2.92 -4.20 -8.49
N ILE A 207 -2.18 -5.31 -8.56
CA ILE A 207 -0.79 -5.39 -8.07
C ILE A 207 0.10 -4.25 -8.59
N VAL A 208 -0.20 -3.72 -9.79
CA VAL A 208 0.46 -2.56 -10.42
C VAL A 208 0.39 -1.27 -9.59
N GLU A 209 -0.57 -1.16 -8.66
CA GLU A 209 -0.71 0.00 -7.76
C GLU A 209 0.41 0.07 -6.69
N LEU A 210 1.17 -1.02 -6.50
CA LEU A 210 2.32 -1.06 -5.59
C LEU A 210 3.54 -0.33 -6.19
N THR A 211 3.41 0.96 -6.49
CA THR A 211 4.40 1.70 -7.31
C THR A 211 5.77 1.85 -6.66
N GLU A 212 5.86 1.76 -5.32
CA GLU A 212 7.12 1.89 -4.56
C GLU A 212 7.65 0.54 -4.04
N ILE A 213 7.06 -0.59 -4.45
CA ILE A 213 7.50 -1.90 -3.97
C ILE A 213 8.89 -2.25 -4.49
N GLU A 214 9.79 -2.56 -3.57
CA GLU A 214 11.16 -2.99 -3.87
C GLU A 214 11.34 -4.49 -3.59
N THR A 215 10.65 -4.99 -2.56
CA THR A 215 10.66 -6.41 -2.18
C THR A 215 9.25 -6.99 -2.21
N LEU A 216 8.99 -7.94 -3.12
CA LEU A 216 7.74 -8.70 -3.20
C LEU A 216 8.04 -10.20 -3.18
N ARG A 217 7.82 -10.82 -2.02
CA ARG A 217 8.14 -12.22 -1.78
C ARG A 217 6.91 -13.00 -1.37
N LEU A 218 6.37 -13.76 -2.30
CA LEU A 218 5.15 -14.57 -2.15
C LEU A 218 5.42 -16.05 -2.40
N GLU A 219 6.68 -16.48 -2.32
CA GLU A 219 7.07 -17.86 -2.59
C GLU A 219 6.47 -18.86 -1.59
N TYR A 220 6.27 -20.10 -2.01
CA TYR A 220 5.72 -21.19 -1.17
C TYR A 220 4.37 -20.85 -0.52
N ASN A 221 3.48 -20.22 -1.28
CA ASN A 221 2.06 -20.11 -0.98
C ASN A 221 1.26 -21.08 -1.86
N TYR A 222 -0.06 -20.89 -1.91
CA TYR A 222 -1.00 -21.65 -2.74
C TYR A 222 -1.66 -20.74 -3.79
N LEU A 223 -0.95 -19.69 -4.22
CA LEU A 223 -1.45 -18.78 -5.25
C LEU A 223 -1.66 -19.56 -6.56
N SER A 224 -2.72 -19.23 -7.29
CA SER A 224 -3.13 -19.96 -8.49
C SER A 224 -3.55 -19.01 -9.61
N GLY A 225 -3.85 -19.56 -10.79
CA GLY A 225 -4.18 -18.74 -11.97
C GLY A 225 -2.95 -18.14 -12.64
N PHE A 226 -3.16 -17.25 -13.59
CA PHE A 226 -2.12 -16.58 -14.36
C PHE A 226 -1.56 -15.38 -13.60
N ILE A 227 -0.30 -15.05 -13.88
CA ILE A 227 0.37 -13.88 -13.31
C ILE A 227 0.00 -12.64 -14.14
N PRO A 228 -0.52 -11.57 -13.53
CA PRO A 228 -0.80 -10.32 -14.22
C PRO A 228 0.45 -9.69 -14.83
N ASP A 229 0.36 -9.19 -16.07
CA ASP A 229 1.48 -8.51 -16.74
C ASP A 229 1.96 -7.27 -15.98
N GLY A 230 1.08 -6.64 -15.19
CA GLY A 230 1.40 -5.51 -14.30
C GLY A 230 2.50 -5.83 -13.27
N ILE A 231 2.81 -7.10 -13.02
CA ILE A 231 4.00 -7.50 -12.24
C ILE A 231 5.30 -6.92 -12.84
N CYS A 232 5.38 -6.84 -14.17
CA CYS A 232 6.57 -6.33 -14.85
C CYS A 232 6.71 -4.81 -14.79
N ASP A 233 5.67 -4.11 -14.36
CA ASP A 233 5.67 -2.65 -14.18
C ASP A 233 6.14 -2.24 -12.77
N LEU A 234 6.33 -3.20 -11.87
CA LEU A 234 6.81 -2.95 -10.51
C LEU A 234 8.29 -2.56 -10.48
N GLY A 235 8.67 -1.74 -9.50
CA GLY A 235 10.06 -1.29 -9.29
C GLY A 235 11.03 -2.38 -8.81
N THR A 236 10.56 -3.61 -8.60
CA THR A 236 11.36 -4.71 -8.04
C THR A 236 12.42 -5.22 -9.02
N ASN A 237 13.51 -5.78 -8.48
CA ASN A 237 14.50 -6.50 -9.28
C ASN A 237 14.09 -7.97 -9.47
N HIS A 238 13.39 -8.29 -10.55
CA HIS A 238 12.94 -9.66 -10.88
C HIS A 238 14.06 -10.71 -11.05
N LEU A 239 15.32 -10.28 -11.11
CA LEU A 239 16.48 -11.18 -11.20
C LEU A 239 17.12 -11.50 -9.84
N ASP A 240 16.71 -10.79 -8.78
CA ASP A 240 17.17 -11.03 -7.42
C ASP A 240 16.09 -11.72 -6.61
N TYR A 241 16.29 -13.01 -6.32
CA TYR A 241 15.35 -13.83 -5.54
C TYR A 241 15.12 -13.30 -4.11
N LEU A 242 15.99 -12.44 -3.60
CA LEU A 242 15.78 -11.78 -2.30
C LEU A 242 14.83 -10.58 -2.40
N ALA A 243 14.69 -9.99 -3.58
CA ALA A 243 13.77 -8.89 -3.86
C ALA A 243 12.45 -9.40 -4.43
N PHE A 244 12.47 -10.38 -5.35
CA PHE A 244 11.27 -10.87 -6.02
C PHE A 244 11.27 -12.39 -6.12
N ASP A 245 10.25 -13.03 -5.54
CA ASP A 245 10.09 -14.49 -5.64
C ASP A 245 8.61 -14.89 -5.56
N LEU A 246 8.13 -15.58 -6.60
CA LEU A 246 6.79 -16.16 -6.68
C LEU A 246 6.85 -17.70 -6.80
N SER A 247 8.02 -18.31 -6.64
CA SER A 247 8.23 -19.75 -6.84
C SER A 247 7.47 -20.59 -5.81
N GLY A 248 7.17 -21.84 -6.16
CA GLY A 248 6.49 -22.78 -5.25
C GLY A 248 5.03 -22.48 -4.98
N ASN A 249 4.33 -21.91 -5.95
CA ASN A 249 2.89 -21.74 -5.96
C ASN A 249 2.23 -22.69 -6.99
N SER A 250 0.97 -22.45 -7.34
CA SER A 250 0.21 -23.12 -8.40
C SER A 250 -0.11 -22.15 -9.56
N LEU A 251 0.82 -21.23 -9.86
CA LEU A 251 0.64 -20.23 -10.91
C LEU A 251 0.81 -20.86 -12.30
N CYS A 252 0.00 -20.40 -13.25
CA CYS A 252 -0.13 -21.00 -14.58
C CYS A 252 0.65 -20.25 -15.65
N PRO A 253 1.28 -20.97 -16.61
CA PRO A 253 1.85 -20.35 -17.80
C PRO A 253 0.74 -19.95 -18.77
N PRO A 254 0.93 -18.92 -19.63
CA PRO A 254 2.20 -18.24 -19.87
C PRO A 254 2.60 -17.30 -18.73
N TYR A 255 3.89 -17.28 -18.40
CA TYR A 255 4.44 -16.36 -17.41
C TYR A 255 4.92 -15.07 -18.11
N PRO A 256 4.73 -13.89 -17.50
CA PRO A 256 5.22 -12.62 -18.04
C PRO A 256 6.72 -12.64 -18.35
N GLU A 257 7.14 -11.98 -19.44
CA GLU A 257 8.52 -12.06 -19.95
C GLU A 257 9.59 -11.52 -18.97
N CYS A 258 9.21 -10.67 -18.03
CA CYS A 258 10.13 -10.14 -17.01
C CYS A 258 10.53 -11.19 -15.96
N ILE A 259 9.77 -12.28 -15.83
CA ILE A 259 10.05 -13.35 -14.86
C ILE A 259 11.06 -14.31 -15.48
N ASN A 260 12.22 -14.45 -14.83
CA ASN A 260 13.20 -15.44 -15.23
C ASN A 260 12.73 -16.83 -14.79
N THR A 261 12.38 -17.68 -15.77
CA THR A 261 11.96 -19.07 -15.56
C THR A 261 13.00 -20.09 -16.03
N ASP A 262 14.24 -19.67 -16.29
CA ASP A 262 15.31 -20.54 -16.76
C ASP A 262 15.63 -21.62 -15.71
N GLU A 263 16.13 -22.79 -16.15
CA GLU A 263 16.43 -23.94 -15.26
C GLU A 263 17.46 -23.62 -14.13
N GLU A 264 18.22 -22.53 -14.25
CA GLU A 264 19.15 -22.06 -13.22
C GLU A 264 18.49 -21.13 -12.19
N SER A 265 17.34 -20.56 -12.51
CA SER A 265 16.48 -19.84 -11.56
C SER A 265 15.76 -20.88 -10.71
N TYR A 266 15.59 -20.64 -9.40
CA TYR A 266 14.87 -21.54 -8.50
C TYR A 266 13.35 -21.57 -8.77
N TRP A 267 12.93 -21.29 -10.00
CA TRP A 267 11.55 -21.22 -10.44
C TRP A 267 10.92 -22.60 -10.56
N PHE A 268 9.80 -22.79 -9.89
CA PHE A 268 8.94 -23.95 -10.07
C PHE A 268 7.50 -23.58 -9.68
N GLN A 269 6.52 -24.20 -10.34
CA GLN A 269 5.09 -24.04 -10.08
C GLN A 269 4.40 -25.40 -10.20
N ASP A 270 3.37 -25.64 -9.40
CA ASP A 270 2.45 -26.77 -9.61
C ASP A 270 1.40 -26.40 -10.67
N THR A 271 1.64 -26.84 -11.90
CA THR A 271 0.81 -26.52 -13.07
C THR A 271 -0.23 -27.60 -13.38
N LEU A 272 -0.42 -28.59 -12.51
CA LEU A 272 -1.31 -29.73 -12.78
C LEU A 272 -2.78 -29.34 -12.94
N SER A 273 -3.18 -28.21 -12.36
CA SER A 273 -4.57 -27.73 -12.37
C SER A 273 -4.78 -26.51 -13.27
N CYS A 274 -3.82 -26.19 -14.13
CA CYS A 274 -3.94 -25.05 -15.02
C CYS A 274 -4.97 -25.30 -16.13
N ASN A 275 -5.88 -24.35 -16.31
CA ASN A 275 -6.85 -24.36 -17.40
C ASN A 275 -6.12 -24.28 -18.74
N GLU A 276 -6.58 -25.06 -19.71
CA GLU A 276 -6.08 -24.97 -21.07
C GLU A 276 -6.64 -23.69 -21.74
N ILE A 277 -5.80 -22.98 -22.51
CA ILE A 277 -6.26 -21.83 -23.31
C ILE A 277 -7.41 -22.28 -24.22
N GLY A 278 -8.54 -21.60 -24.13
CA GLY A 278 -9.78 -21.93 -24.84
C GLY A 278 -10.78 -22.81 -24.07
N ASP A 279 -10.44 -23.31 -22.88
CA ASP A 279 -11.39 -23.92 -21.94
C ASP A 279 -11.92 -22.85 -20.98
N LEU A 280 -13.07 -22.28 -21.31
CA LEU A 280 -13.64 -21.10 -20.65
C LEU A 280 -14.64 -21.43 -19.55
N ASN A 281 -15.07 -22.68 -19.45
CA ASN A 281 -15.92 -23.16 -18.36
C ASN A 281 -15.19 -24.07 -17.37
N SER A 282 -13.89 -24.29 -17.57
CA SER A 282 -13.01 -25.10 -16.73
C SER A 282 -13.50 -26.55 -16.59
N ASP A 283 -14.08 -27.11 -17.66
CA ASP A 283 -14.51 -28.51 -17.71
C ASP A 283 -13.48 -29.45 -18.36
N PHE A 284 -12.32 -28.91 -18.75
CA PHE A 284 -11.21 -29.55 -19.45
C PHE A 284 -11.57 -30.04 -20.87
N ILE A 285 -12.62 -29.48 -21.49
CA ILE A 285 -13.06 -29.86 -22.82
C ILE A 285 -13.37 -28.61 -23.66
N ILE A 286 -12.47 -28.26 -24.56
CA ILE A 286 -12.70 -27.20 -25.54
C ILE A 286 -13.80 -27.61 -26.54
N ASN A 287 -14.97 -26.98 -26.44
CA ASN A 287 -16.15 -27.28 -27.24
C ASN A 287 -17.02 -26.04 -27.52
N ILE A 288 -18.23 -26.27 -28.06
CA ILE A 288 -19.14 -25.18 -28.45
C ILE A 288 -19.58 -24.31 -27.25
N GLN A 289 -19.53 -24.84 -26.03
CA GLN A 289 -19.85 -24.09 -24.81
C GLN A 289 -18.84 -22.95 -24.59
N ASP A 290 -17.55 -23.21 -24.80
CA ASP A 290 -16.50 -22.19 -24.72
C ASP A 290 -16.69 -21.12 -25.79
N LEU A 291 -17.09 -21.51 -27.01
CA LEU A 291 -17.41 -20.54 -28.05
C LEU A 291 -18.60 -19.64 -27.67
N VAL A 292 -19.56 -20.12 -26.88
CA VAL A 292 -20.65 -19.27 -26.39
C VAL A 292 -20.12 -18.25 -25.37
N ILE A 293 -19.20 -18.66 -24.50
CA ILE A 293 -18.61 -17.80 -23.47
C ILE A 293 -17.73 -16.72 -24.11
N ILE A 294 -16.85 -17.08 -25.05
CA ILE A 294 -15.98 -16.10 -25.72
C ILE A 294 -16.79 -15.04 -26.48
N ILE A 295 -17.89 -15.43 -27.13
CA ILE A 295 -18.78 -14.48 -27.82
C ILE A 295 -19.47 -13.56 -26.81
N TYR A 296 -19.86 -14.09 -25.64
CA TYR A 296 -20.45 -13.28 -24.58
C TYR A 296 -19.45 -12.22 -24.07
N PHE A 297 -18.19 -12.59 -23.83
CA PHE A 297 -17.15 -11.67 -23.40
C PHE A 297 -16.85 -10.59 -24.44
N ILE A 298 -16.72 -10.94 -25.72
CA ILE A 298 -16.51 -9.98 -26.82
C ILE A 298 -17.65 -8.95 -26.89
N LEU A 299 -18.89 -9.38 -26.62
CA LEU A 299 -20.06 -8.49 -26.64
C LEU A 299 -20.20 -7.66 -25.35
N ASN A 300 -19.51 -8.03 -24.27
CA ASN A 300 -19.61 -7.41 -22.95
C ASN A 300 -18.20 -7.21 -22.35
N PRO A 301 -17.42 -6.21 -22.82
CA PRO A 301 -16.00 -6.07 -22.48
C PRO A 301 -15.67 -5.79 -21.00
N ASN A 302 -16.67 -5.64 -20.13
CA ASN A 302 -16.50 -5.44 -18.69
C ASN A 302 -16.99 -6.66 -17.88
N SER A 303 -17.28 -7.79 -18.54
CA SER A 303 -17.84 -8.98 -17.89
C SER A 303 -16.83 -10.07 -17.61
N TYR A 304 -15.55 -9.80 -17.82
CA TYR A 304 -14.45 -10.74 -17.65
C TYR A 304 -13.29 -10.03 -16.95
N ASP A 305 -12.52 -10.78 -16.17
CA ASP A 305 -11.29 -10.30 -15.53
C ASP A 305 -10.03 -10.69 -16.34
N TYR A 306 -8.84 -10.43 -15.82
CA TYR A 306 -7.60 -10.80 -16.50
C TYR A 306 -7.43 -12.32 -16.66
N GLN A 307 -7.87 -13.12 -15.68
CA GLN A 307 -7.76 -14.57 -15.75
C GLN A 307 -8.59 -15.08 -16.93
N ASP A 308 -9.82 -14.58 -17.06
CA ASP A 308 -10.71 -14.83 -18.19
C ASP A 308 -10.12 -14.34 -19.52
N LEU A 309 -9.46 -13.18 -19.53
CA LEU A 309 -8.81 -12.62 -20.73
C LEU A 309 -7.74 -13.58 -21.24
N ILE A 310 -6.84 -14.07 -20.38
CA ILE A 310 -5.75 -14.96 -20.78
C ILE A 310 -6.27 -16.28 -21.37
N ILE A 311 -7.29 -16.89 -20.76
CA ILE A 311 -7.85 -18.15 -21.29
C ILE A 311 -8.68 -17.95 -22.57
N SER A 312 -9.18 -16.73 -22.81
CA SER A 312 -10.01 -16.41 -23.98
C SER A 312 -9.24 -15.76 -25.14
N ASP A 313 -8.04 -15.24 -24.90
CA ASP A 313 -7.13 -14.72 -25.92
C ASP A 313 -6.38 -15.85 -26.63
N ILE A 314 -7.10 -16.55 -27.50
CA ILE A 314 -6.62 -17.76 -28.19
C ILE A 314 -5.39 -17.49 -29.07
N ASN A 315 -5.27 -16.27 -29.60
CA ASN A 315 -4.18 -15.90 -30.50
C ASN A 315 -3.00 -15.22 -29.77
N SER A 316 -3.17 -14.91 -28.49
CA SER A 316 -2.18 -14.28 -27.60
C SER A 316 -1.72 -12.90 -28.10
N ASP A 317 -2.64 -12.08 -28.65
CA ASP A 317 -2.38 -10.70 -29.09
C ASP A 317 -2.74 -9.64 -28.04
N GLY A 318 -3.24 -10.06 -26.89
CA GLY A 318 -3.68 -9.22 -25.77
C GLY A 318 -5.05 -8.58 -25.97
N VAL A 319 -5.78 -8.91 -27.04
CA VAL A 319 -7.05 -8.26 -27.39
C VAL A 319 -8.13 -9.29 -27.68
N LEU A 320 -9.05 -9.47 -26.72
CA LEU A 320 -10.21 -10.34 -26.93
C LEU A 320 -11.17 -9.81 -28.02
N ASN A 321 -11.21 -10.48 -29.17
CA ASN A 321 -12.00 -10.09 -30.32
C ASN A 321 -12.48 -11.28 -31.17
N VAL A 322 -13.12 -11.00 -32.31
CA VAL A 322 -13.71 -12.03 -33.20
C VAL A 322 -12.65 -12.98 -33.76
N THR A 323 -11.39 -12.55 -33.85
CA THR A 323 -10.28 -13.40 -34.30
C THR A 323 -10.09 -14.59 -33.37
N ASP A 324 -10.23 -14.40 -32.06
CA ASP A 324 -10.06 -15.43 -31.05
C ASP A 324 -11.19 -16.45 -31.12
N ALA A 325 -12.43 -15.98 -31.30
CA ALA A 325 -13.57 -16.86 -31.55
C ALA A 325 -13.40 -17.70 -32.82
N VAL A 326 -12.85 -17.12 -33.90
CA VAL A 326 -12.56 -17.87 -35.14
C VAL A 326 -11.47 -18.92 -34.90
N GLN A 327 -10.45 -18.62 -34.11
CA GLN A 327 -9.41 -19.59 -33.78
C GLN A 327 -9.94 -20.70 -32.89
N LEU A 328 -10.77 -20.39 -31.90
CA LEU A 328 -11.44 -21.38 -31.07
C LEU A 328 -12.32 -22.33 -31.90
N VAL A 329 -13.05 -21.81 -32.88
CA VAL A 329 -13.80 -22.65 -33.84
C VAL A 329 -12.87 -23.61 -34.58
N ASN A 330 -11.69 -23.16 -35.00
CA ASN A 330 -10.73 -24.03 -35.67
C ASN A 330 -10.19 -25.13 -34.72
N ILE A 331 -10.05 -24.84 -33.43
CA ILE A 331 -9.67 -25.85 -32.43
C ILE A 331 -10.79 -26.89 -32.28
N ILE A 332 -12.04 -26.45 -32.10
CA ILE A 332 -13.22 -27.32 -31.89
C ILE A 332 -13.48 -28.26 -33.09
N LEU A 333 -13.20 -27.79 -34.31
CA LEU A 333 -13.53 -28.53 -35.54
C LEU A 333 -12.47 -29.56 -35.98
N ASN A 334 -11.27 -29.56 -35.38
CA ASN A 334 -10.16 -30.45 -35.73
C ASN A 334 -9.99 -31.59 -34.72
#